data_AF-X1T3D6-F1
#
_entry.id   AF-X1T3D6-F1
#
_cell.length_a   1.000
_cell.length_b   1.000
_cell.length_c   1.000
_cell.angle_alpha   90.00
_cell.angle_beta   90.00
_cell.angle_gamma   90.00
#
_symmetry.space_group_name_H-M   'P 1'
#
loop_
_entity.id
_entity.type
_entity.pdbx_description
1 polymer ?
#
loop_
_entity_poly.entity_id
_entity_poly.type
_entity_poly.pdbx_seq_one_letter_code
_entity_poly.pdbx_strand_id
1 'polypeptide(L)'
;MKFLGLLDKPAVNKENSRPKPGDIVNAKNSDNCLIKDGAYGVIESADDKIVRAGWNITTPYFDEGVCTVSGGPVIGLKADKVRPTFNKRIITFWRFKGGFAIAHNGEDFAGQVNVFEYDFKS
;
A
#
# COMPACT_ATOMS: atom_id res chain seq x y z
N MET A 1 -35.29 -14.55 -27.48
CA MET A 1 -34.54 -14.39 -26.22
C MET A 1 -33.08 -14.66 -26.49
N LYS A 2 -32.19 -13.67 -26.35
CA LYS A 2 -30.73 -13.86 -26.42
C LYS A 2 -30.20 -13.77 -24.99
N PHE A 3 -29.47 -14.80 -24.57
CA PHE A 3 -28.84 -14.94 -23.26
C PHE A 3 -28.01 -13.69 -22.92
N LEU A 4 -28.23 -13.12 -21.73
CA LEU A 4 -27.27 -12.23 -21.09
C LEU A 4 -26.04 -13.09 -20.79
N GLY A 5 -24.98 -12.91 -21.58
CA GLY A 5 -23.66 -13.43 -21.21
C GLY A 5 -23.27 -12.80 -19.87
N LEU A 6 -22.94 -13.64 -18.89
CA LEU A 6 -22.21 -13.18 -17.73
C LEU A 6 -21.02 -12.38 -18.24
N LEU A 7 -20.94 -11.09 -17.87
CA LEU A 7 -19.69 -10.35 -17.99
C LEU A 7 -18.67 -11.13 -17.17
N ASP A 8 -17.70 -11.74 -17.84
CA ASP A 8 -16.57 -12.38 -17.20
C ASP A 8 -16.04 -11.44 -16.12
N LYS A 9 -16.03 -11.90 -14.87
CA LYS A 9 -15.37 -11.18 -13.78
C LYS A 9 -13.99 -10.80 -14.29
N PRO A 10 -13.56 -9.52 -14.18
CA PRO A 10 -12.27 -9.10 -14.69
C PRO A 10 -11.23 -10.08 -14.18
N ALA A 11 -10.52 -10.74 -15.10
CA ALA A 11 -9.54 -11.77 -14.76
C ALA A 11 -8.63 -11.20 -13.67
N VAL A 12 -8.64 -11.83 -12.48
CA VAL A 12 -7.82 -11.41 -11.36
C VAL A 12 -6.38 -11.44 -11.85
N ASN A 13 -5.81 -10.26 -12.12
CA ASN A 13 -4.42 -10.17 -12.52
C ASN A 13 -3.59 -10.62 -11.30
N LYS A 14 -3.06 -11.85 -11.37
CA LYS A 14 -2.33 -12.49 -10.27
C LYS A 14 -1.17 -11.62 -9.77
N GLU A 15 -0.58 -10.79 -10.61
CA GLU A 15 0.48 -9.86 -10.19
C GLU A 15 -0.01 -8.80 -9.22
N ASN A 16 -1.25 -8.30 -9.36
CA ASN A 16 -1.82 -7.30 -8.46
C ASN A 16 -2.44 -7.92 -7.20
N SER A 17 -2.34 -9.25 -7.05
CA SER A 17 -2.92 -9.97 -5.91
C SER A 17 -1.94 -10.17 -4.76
N ARG A 18 -0.63 -10.00 -5.01
CA ARG A 18 0.42 -10.18 -4.00
C ARG A 18 1.02 -8.84 -3.59
N PRO A 19 1.11 -8.54 -2.29
CA PRO A 19 1.76 -7.33 -1.80
C PRO A 19 3.26 -7.37 -2.10
N LYS A 20 3.84 -6.21 -2.42
CA LYS A 20 5.28 -6.02 -2.64
C LYS A 20 5.76 -4.71 -2.02
N PRO A 21 7.07 -4.54 -1.80
CA PRO A 21 7.62 -3.28 -1.34
C PRO A 21 7.18 -2.10 -2.21
N GLY A 22 6.77 -1.00 -1.57
CA GLY A 22 6.26 0.22 -2.21
C GLY A 22 4.74 0.24 -2.45
N ASP A 23 4.05 -0.90 -2.42
CA ASP A 23 2.58 -0.91 -2.41
C ASP A 23 2.04 -0.36 -1.07
N ILE A 24 0.76 0.00 -1.02
CA ILE A 24 0.14 0.56 0.20
C ILE A 24 -0.97 -0.34 0.74
N VAL A 25 -1.18 -0.28 2.05
CA VAL A 25 -2.24 -1.01 2.76
C VAL A 25 -3.07 -0.07 3.60
N ASN A 26 -4.39 -0.13 3.44
CA ASN A 26 -5.38 0.64 4.20
C ASN A 26 -5.79 -0.11 5.48
N ALA A 27 -5.80 0.57 6.62
CA ALA A 27 -6.32 0.05 7.87
C ALA A 27 -7.86 0.10 7.92
N LYS A 28 -8.47 -1.07 8.07
CA LYS A 28 -9.89 -1.24 8.39
C LYS A 28 -10.05 -1.65 9.84
N ASN A 29 -11.07 -1.10 10.50
CA ASN A 29 -11.51 -1.50 11.83
C ASN A 29 -10.35 -1.63 12.85
N SER A 30 -9.41 -0.69 12.84
CA SER A 30 -8.27 -0.64 13.75
C SER A 30 -8.70 -0.55 15.20
N ASP A 31 -8.16 -1.42 16.04
CA ASP A 31 -8.11 -1.32 17.50
C ASP A 31 -6.70 -0.93 17.99
N ASN A 32 -5.77 -0.69 17.07
CA ASN A 32 -4.38 -0.35 17.38
C ASN A 32 -4.30 1.10 17.91
N CYS A 33 -3.53 1.32 18.97
CA CYS A 33 -3.38 2.65 19.58
C CYS A 33 -2.61 3.66 18.71
N LEU A 34 -1.88 3.20 17.69
CA LEU A 34 -1.06 4.04 16.80
C LEU A 34 -1.59 4.13 15.37
N ILE A 35 -2.50 3.25 14.97
CA ILE A 35 -3.06 3.20 13.60
C ILE A 35 -4.56 3.46 13.69
N LYS A 36 -5.05 4.45 12.96
CA LYS A 36 -6.47 4.78 12.90
C LYS A 36 -7.14 4.16 11.68
N ASP A 37 -8.45 4.00 11.74
CA ASP A 37 -9.27 3.64 10.58
C ASP A 37 -9.00 4.59 9.40
N GLY A 38 -8.81 4.02 8.22
CA GLY A 38 -8.55 4.77 6.99
C GLY A 38 -7.10 5.24 6.82
N ALA A 39 -6.22 5.02 7.81
CA ALA A 39 -4.79 5.25 7.64
C ALA A 39 -4.24 4.31 6.56
N TYR A 40 -3.20 4.76 5.83
CA TYR A 40 -2.42 3.86 4.98
C TYR A 40 -1.01 3.67 5.54
N GLY A 41 -0.48 2.48 5.36
CA GLY A 41 0.93 2.16 5.52
C GLY A 41 1.57 1.82 4.18
N VAL A 42 2.86 2.10 4.03
CA VAL A 42 3.66 1.64 2.89
C VAL A 42 4.27 0.28 3.23
N ILE A 43 4.14 -0.68 2.34
CA ILE A 43 4.73 -2.01 2.49
C ILE A 43 6.24 -1.90 2.30
N GLU A 44 7.00 -2.29 3.32
CA GLU A 44 8.46 -2.28 3.31
C GLU A 44 9.03 -3.64 2.88
N SER A 45 8.33 -4.72 3.24
CA SER A 45 8.68 -6.10 2.86
C SER A 45 7.44 -7.00 2.93
N ALA A 46 7.45 -8.05 2.12
CA ALA A 46 6.39 -9.04 2.09
C ALA A 46 6.99 -10.43 1.85
N ASP A 47 6.60 -11.39 2.69
CA ASP A 47 6.80 -12.82 2.49
C ASP A 47 5.47 -13.57 2.63
N ASP A 48 5.49 -14.90 2.52
CA ASP A 48 4.27 -15.73 2.53
C ASP A 48 3.55 -15.74 3.89
N LYS A 49 4.16 -15.22 4.96
CA LYS A 49 3.62 -15.21 6.32
C LYS A 49 3.34 -13.79 6.82
N ILE A 50 4.25 -12.86 6.56
CA ILE A 50 4.22 -11.51 7.11
C ILE A 50 4.42 -10.47 6.02
N VAL A 51 3.58 -9.45 6.06
CA VAL A 51 3.76 -8.19 5.32
C VAL A 51 4.11 -7.11 6.34
N ARG A 52 5.29 -6.52 6.24
CA ARG A 52 5.68 -5.40 7.11
C ARG A 52 5.28 -4.09 6.44
N ALA A 53 4.49 -3.29 7.14
CA ALA A 53 4.10 -1.97 6.67
C ALA A 53 4.52 -0.90 7.67
N GLY A 54 5.17 0.15 7.17
CA GLY A 54 5.47 1.37 7.89
C GLY A 54 4.26 2.30 7.84
N TRP A 55 3.69 2.59 9.00
CA TRP A 55 2.48 3.39 9.14
C TRP A 55 2.85 4.81 9.53
N ASN A 56 3.04 5.68 8.55
CA ASN A 56 3.13 7.11 8.79
C ASN A 56 2.45 7.91 7.67
N ILE A 57 1.23 8.38 7.94
CA ILE A 57 0.55 9.38 7.12
C ILE A 57 0.09 10.49 8.06
N THR A 58 1.02 11.35 8.46
CA THR A 58 0.65 12.69 8.93
C THR A 58 0.19 13.51 7.74
N THR A 59 -0.97 13.15 7.17
CA THR A 59 -1.98 14.10 6.73
C THR A 59 -3.26 13.33 6.40
N PRO A 60 -4.41 13.62 7.03
CA PRO A 60 -5.72 13.23 6.50
C PRO A 60 -6.09 13.95 5.18
N TYR A 61 -5.13 14.56 4.48
CA TYR A 61 -5.36 15.26 3.23
C TYR A 61 -4.79 14.40 2.11
N PHE A 62 -5.70 13.69 1.43
CA PHE A 62 -5.60 13.53 -0.02
C PHE A 62 -5.62 14.94 -0.63
N ASP A 63 -4.51 15.65 -0.56
CA ASP A 63 -4.27 16.86 -1.34
C ASP A 63 -3.11 16.54 -2.28
N GLU A 64 -3.43 16.49 -3.57
CA GLU A 64 -2.49 16.53 -4.70
C GLU A 64 -1.35 15.47 -4.78
N GLY A 65 -1.45 14.34 -4.07
CA GLY A 65 -0.73 13.11 -4.46
C GLY A 65 0.72 12.96 -3.97
N VAL A 66 1.10 13.56 -2.84
CA VAL A 66 2.43 13.37 -2.23
C VAL A 66 2.33 12.49 -0.97
N CYS A 67 3.23 11.50 -0.81
CA CYS A 67 3.34 10.68 0.41
C CYS A 67 4.79 10.69 0.91
N THR A 68 5.00 11.03 2.17
CA THR A 68 6.32 11.00 2.81
C THR A 68 6.26 10.08 4.02
N VAL A 69 6.86 8.89 3.92
CA VAL A 69 6.92 7.90 5.00
C VAL A 69 8.25 8.01 5.75
N SER A 70 8.28 8.79 6.83
CA SER A 70 9.42 8.78 7.76
C SER A 70 8.95 8.88 9.20
N GLY A 71 9.17 7.84 10.02
CA GLY A 71 9.11 7.93 11.49
C GLY A 71 7.86 7.39 12.20
N GLY A 72 6.96 6.68 11.52
CA GLY A 72 5.80 6.03 12.16
C GLY A 72 6.02 4.55 12.51
N PRO A 73 5.08 3.91 13.24
CA PRO A 73 5.24 2.51 13.65
C PRO A 73 5.29 1.55 12.46
N VAL A 74 6.21 0.59 12.51
CA VAL A 74 6.28 -0.50 11.54
C VAL A 74 5.64 -1.74 12.15
N ILE A 75 4.57 -2.24 11.53
CA ILE A 75 3.80 -3.40 12.03
C ILE A 75 3.85 -4.54 11.01
N GLY A 76 4.05 -5.75 11.52
CA GLY A 76 3.88 -7.00 10.77
C GLY A 76 2.42 -7.40 10.71
N LEU A 77 1.88 -7.51 9.49
CA LEU A 77 0.53 -7.95 9.18
C LEU A 77 0.59 -9.41 8.74
N LYS A 78 -0.42 -10.22 9.10
CA LYS A 78 -0.51 -11.59 8.58
C LYS A 78 -0.80 -11.55 7.08
N ALA A 79 0.05 -12.18 6.27
CA ALA A 79 0.00 -12.08 4.81
C ALA A 79 -1.33 -12.58 4.21
N ASP A 80 -1.91 -13.63 4.80
CA ASP A 80 -3.21 -14.19 4.41
C ASP A 80 -4.41 -13.26 4.68
N LYS A 81 -4.24 -12.25 5.54
CA LYS A 81 -5.25 -11.24 5.84
C LYS A 81 -5.09 -9.93 5.08
N VAL A 82 -3.97 -9.74 4.36
CA VAL A 82 -3.76 -8.58 3.50
C VAL A 82 -4.47 -8.82 2.17
N ARG A 83 -5.55 -8.09 1.93
CA ARG A 83 -6.44 -8.34 0.78
C ARG A 83 -6.20 -7.32 -0.33
N PRO A 84 -6.05 -7.74 -1.60
CA PRO A 84 -5.96 -6.81 -2.70
C PRO A 84 -7.32 -6.13 -2.91
N THR A 85 -7.32 -4.81 -3.05
CA THR A 85 -8.55 -4.06 -3.41
C THR A 85 -8.71 -3.89 -4.92
N PHE A 86 -7.67 -4.25 -5.70
CA PHE A 86 -7.53 -3.98 -7.14
C PHE A 86 -7.55 -2.50 -7.54
N ASN A 87 -7.62 -1.59 -6.56
CA ASN A 87 -7.41 -0.17 -6.78
C ASN A 87 -5.93 0.15 -6.92
N LYS A 88 -5.65 1.23 -7.64
CA LYS A 88 -4.31 1.79 -7.78
C LYS A 88 -4.28 3.25 -7.35
N ARG A 89 -3.13 3.71 -6.86
CA ARG A 89 -2.88 5.11 -6.50
C ARG A 89 -1.54 5.56 -7.08
N ILE A 90 -1.42 6.86 -7.34
CA ILE A 90 -0.11 7.46 -7.61
C ILE A 90 0.43 7.93 -6.28
N ILE A 91 1.66 7.54 -5.98
CA ILE A 91 2.36 7.91 -4.76
C ILE A 91 3.73 8.46 -5.17
N THR A 92 4.10 9.60 -4.59
CA THR A 92 5.46 10.13 -4.67
C THR A 92 6.33 9.46 -3.63
N PHE A 93 7.48 8.95 -4.06
CA PHE A 93 8.53 8.36 -3.24
C PHE A 93 9.77 9.22 -3.30
N TRP A 94 10.62 9.13 -2.29
CA TRP A 94 11.98 9.66 -2.37
C TRP A 94 12.95 8.53 -2.73
N ARG A 95 13.86 8.79 -3.66
CA ARG A 95 14.92 7.85 -4.05
C ARG A 95 16.23 8.58 -4.30
N PHE A 96 17.32 7.83 -4.34
CA PHE A 96 18.60 8.34 -4.82
C PHE A 96 18.74 8.16 -6.33
N LYS A 97 19.18 9.20 -7.05
CA LYS A 97 19.44 9.11 -8.50
C LYS A 97 20.46 8.01 -8.78
N GLY A 98 20.14 7.13 -9.72
CA GLY A 98 20.98 5.99 -10.07
C GLY A 98 21.21 4.97 -8.94
N GLY A 99 20.48 5.07 -7.82
CA GLY A 99 20.66 4.19 -6.66
C GLY A 99 21.86 4.55 -5.76
N PHE A 100 22.50 5.71 -5.96
CA PHE A 100 23.69 6.10 -5.22
C PHE A 100 23.37 7.02 -4.04
N ALA A 101 23.56 6.51 -2.81
CA ALA A 101 23.37 7.26 -1.59
C ALA A 101 24.51 8.26 -1.35
N ILE A 102 24.40 9.46 -1.93
CA ILE A 102 25.36 10.57 -1.76
C ILE A 102 24.62 11.87 -1.42
N ALA A 103 25.31 12.81 -0.78
CA ALA A 103 24.75 14.11 -0.42
C ALA A 103 24.17 14.83 -1.66
N HIS A 104 23.01 15.46 -1.48
CA HIS A 104 22.29 16.22 -2.52
C HIS A 104 21.84 15.40 -3.75
N ASN A 105 21.81 14.07 -3.67
CA ASN A 105 21.42 13.18 -4.78
C ASN A 105 20.03 12.54 -4.61
N GLY A 106 19.25 13.05 -3.67
CA GLY A 106 17.84 12.70 -3.53
C GLY A 106 16.99 13.26 -4.68
N GLU A 107 15.97 12.52 -5.08
CA GLU A 107 14.92 12.99 -5.97
C GLU A 107 13.58 12.39 -5.60
N ASP A 108 12.52 13.11 -5.94
CA ASP A 108 11.16 12.59 -5.88
C ASP A 108 10.85 11.76 -7.14
N PHE A 109 10.08 10.70 -6.95
CA PHE A 109 9.68 9.77 -7.98
C PHE A 109 8.21 9.38 -7.78
N ALA A 110 7.35 9.77 -8.71
CA ALA A 110 5.95 9.35 -8.70
C ALA A 110 5.80 7.96 -9.35
N GLY A 111 5.16 7.04 -8.63
CA GLY A 111 4.88 5.68 -9.10
C GLY A 111 3.42 5.30 -8.90
N GLN A 112 2.88 4.51 -9.81
CA GLN A 112 1.57 3.89 -9.60
C GLN A 112 1.73 2.61 -8.76
N VAL A 113 0.98 2.52 -7.68
CA VAL A 113 1.07 1.42 -6.70
C VAL A 113 -0.26 0.73 -6.49
N ASN A 114 -0.22 -0.53 -6.06
CA ASN A 114 -1.43 -1.27 -5.70
C ASN A 114 -1.89 -0.90 -4.29
N VAL A 115 -3.20 -0.97 -4.08
CA VAL A 115 -3.82 -0.76 -2.78
C VAL A 115 -4.34 -2.07 -2.22
N PHE A 116 -3.89 -2.39 -1.02
CA PHE A 116 -4.37 -3.48 -0.19
C PHE A 116 -5.20 -2.94 0.97
N GLU A 117 -5.91 -3.83 1.64
CA GLU A 117 -6.61 -3.55 2.89
C GLU A 117 -6.26 -4.60 3.93
N TYR A 118 -6.33 -4.20 5.20
CA TYR A 118 -6.12 -5.06 6.34
C TYR A 118 -7.11 -4.72 7.45
N ASP A 119 -7.89 -5.72 7.88
CA ASP A 119 -8.80 -5.59 9.01
C ASP A 119 -8.13 -6.08 10.30
N PHE A 120 -7.86 -5.14 11.21
CA PHE A 120 -7.15 -5.40 12.46
C PHE A 120 -7.95 -6.18 13.50
N LYS A 121 -9.29 -6.21 13.39
CA LYS A 121 -10.17 -6.95 14.31
C LYS A 121 -10.52 -8.36 13.82
N SER A 122 -10.14 -8.70 12.58
CA SER A 122 -10.40 -10.01 11.97
C SER A 122 -9.35 -11.06 12.29
#